data_AF-A0A7C4KXE4-F1
#
_entry.id   AF-A0A7C4KXE4-F1
#
_cell.length_a   1.000
_cell.length_b   1.000
_cell.length_c   1.000
_cell.angle_alpha   90.00
_cell.angle_beta   90.00
_cell.angle_gamma   90.00
#
_symmetry.space_group_name_H-M   'P 1'
#
loop_
_entity.id
_entity.type
_entity.pdbx_description
1 polymer ?
#
loop_
_entity_poly.entity_id
_entity_poly.type
_entity_poly.pdbx_seq_one_letter_code
_entity_poly.pdbx_strand_id
1 'polypeptide(L)'
;MIEEGNKMVKISILGGGKEIGRSGFGIHEDNTTILLDYGVMLKENRPIFPLSIPPREIDGIILTHAHLDHSGALPIFYISESPRIYMKSITKELTELLIRDLLHLSSYLLPYEA
;
A
#
# COMPACT_ATOMS: atom_id res chain seq x y z
N MET A 1 -18.56 24.51 28.77
CA MET A 1 -18.90 23.98 27.42
C MET A 1 -17.59 23.53 26.82
N ILE A 2 -17.35 22.23 26.76
CA ILE A 2 -16.16 21.67 26.11
C ILE A 2 -16.62 21.42 24.68
N GLU A 3 -16.11 22.20 23.73
CA GLU A 3 -16.29 21.90 22.30
C GLU A 3 -15.51 20.62 22.01
N GLU A 4 -16.21 19.49 21.90
CA GLU A 4 -15.66 18.34 21.19
C GLU A 4 -15.55 18.75 19.71
N GLY A 5 -14.36 19.25 19.34
CA GLY A 5 -14.03 19.58 17.96
C GLY A 5 -14.30 18.37 17.07
N ASN A 6 -15.17 18.57 16.08
CA ASN A 6 -15.70 17.52 15.23
C ASN A 6 -14.58 16.99 14.30
N LYS A 7 -13.82 15.98 14.77
CA LYS A 7 -12.75 15.36 13.99
C LYS A 7 -13.34 14.61 12.80
N MET A 8 -12.96 15.00 11.59
CA MET A 8 -13.45 14.41 10.35
C MET A 8 -12.41 13.43 9.80
N VAL A 9 -12.78 12.15 9.77
CA VAL A 9 -11.99 11.11 9.10
C VAL A 9 -12.39 11.04 7.64
N LYS A 10 -11.42 11.12 6.72
CA LYS A 10 -11.61 10.97 5.28
C LYS A 10 -10.94 9.68 4.81
N ILE A 11 -11.65 8.92 3.97
CA ILE A 11 -11.12 7.71 3.32
C ILE A 11 -11.03 7.96 1.81
N SER A 12 -9.82 7.81 1.27
CA SER A 12 -9.52 7.89 -0.15
C SER A 12 -9.35 6.46 -0.69
N ILE A 13 -10.15 6.07 -1.68
CA ILE A 13 -10.01 4.78 -2.36
C ILE A 13 -8.98 4.96 -3.49
N LEU A 14 -7.79 4.41 -3.32
CA LEU A 14 -6.70 4.47 -4.30
C LEU A 14 -6.75 3.28 -5.27
N GLY A 15 -7.29 2.14 -4.84
CA GLY A 15 -7.56 0.96 -5.67
C GLY A 15 -8.37 -0.09 -4.91
N GLY A 16 -8.91 -1.08 -5.62
CA GLY A 16 -9.84 -2.07 -5.04
C GLY A 16 -11.29 -1.56 -4.92
N GLY A 17 -11.58 -0.33 -5.38
CA GLY A 17 -12.93 0.23 -5.43
C GLY A 17 -13.70 -0.29 -6.64
N LYS A 18 -14.70 -1.15 -6.41
CA LYS A 18 -15.51 -1.80 -7.48
C LYS A 18 -14.69 -2.68 -8.43
N GLU A 19 -13.58 -3.22 -7.95
CA GLU A 19 -12.67 -4.10 -8.70
C GLU A 19 -11.98 -5.09 -7.74
N ILE A 20 -11.30 -6.10 -8.30
CA ILE A 20 -10.43 -7.01 -7.55
C ILE A 20 -8.99 -6.73 -7.99
N GLY A 21 -8.08 -6.58 -7.03
CA GLY A 21 -6.69 -6.24 -7.30
C GLY A 21 -6.32 -4.82 -6.86
N ARG A 22 -5.01 -4.57 -6.74
CA ARG A 22 -4.42 -3.25 -6.43
C ARG A 22 -5.07 -2.51 -5.25
N SER A 23 -5.40 -3.23 -4.19
CA SER A 23 -6.00 -2.66 -2.99
C SER A 23 -5.12 -1.54 -2.43
N GLY A 24 -5.73 -0.41 -2.11
CA GLY A 24 -5.03 0.70 -1.48
C GLY A 24 -6.01 1.75 -1.00
N PHE A 25 -5.92 2.11 0.28
CA PHE A 25 -6.85 3.04 0.92
C PHE A 25 -6.08 4.03 1.80
N GLY A 26 -6.19 5.31 1.48
CA GLY A 26 -5.66 6.39 2.33
C GLY A 26 -6.67 6.78 3.39
N ILE A 27 -6.31 6.69 4.66
CA ILE A 27 -7.12 7.13 5.80
C ILE A 27 -6.47 8.39 6.36
N HIS A 28 -7.22 9.49 6.34
CA HIS A 28 -6.72 10.80 6.71
C HIS A 28 -7.50 11.34 7.91
N GLU A 29 -6.78 11.78 8.93
CA GLU A 29 -7.31 12.49 10.09
C GLU A 29 -6.34 13.63 10.47
N ASP A 30 -6.81 14.87 10.45
CA ASP A 30 -5.98 16.06 10.72
C ASP A 30 -4.68 16.07 9.89
N ASN A 31 -3.52 15.96 10.55
CA ASN A 31 -2.18 15.89 9.93
C ASN A 31 -1.62 14.46 9.87
N THR A 32 -2.46 13.44 10.10
CA THR A 32 -2.05 12.03 10.08
C THR A 32 -2.66 11.34 8.87
N THR A 33 -1.83 10.63 8.10
CA THR A 33 -2.29 9.74 7.05
C THR A 33 -1.75 8.33 7.27
N ILE A 34 -2.69 7.38 7.37
CA ILE A 34 -2.39 5.96 7.41
C ILE A 34 -2.78 5.35 6.06
N LEU A 35 -1.86 4.59 5.48
CA LEU A 35 -2.14 3.80 4.29
C LEU A 35 -2.56 2.39 4.70
N LEU A 36 -3.74 1.95 4.26
CA LEU A 36 -4.20 0.59 4.43
C LEU A 36 -4.04 -0.16 3.10
N ASP A 37 -3.14 -1.14 3.10
CA ASP A 37 -2.72 -1.91 1.94
C ASP A 37 -2.17 -1.06 0.78
N TYR A 38 -1.33 -1.67 -0.05
CA TYR A 38 -0.88 -1.09 -1.32
C TYR A 38 -0.41 -2.20 -2.24
N GLY A 39 -1.35 -2.76 -3.00
CA GLY A 39 -1.14 -3.95 -3.81
C GLY A 39 -0.96 -3.69 -5.30
N VAL A 40 -0.79 -4.77 -6.05
CA VAL A 40 -0.70 -4.76 -7.51
C VAL A 40 -1.79 -5.62 -8.14
N MET A 41 -2.34 -5.19 -9.26
CA MET A 41 -3.21 -6.01 -10.12
C MET A 41 -2.43 -6.41 -11.36
N LEU A 42 -2.38 -7.70 -11.67
CA LEU A 42 -1.77 -8.19 -12.91
C LEU A 42 -2.86 -8.34 -13.97
N LYS A 43 -2.82 -7.51 -15.01
CA LYS A 43 -3.71 -7.62 -16.17
C LYS A 43 -2.87 -7.81 -17.42
N GLU A 44 -3.09 -8.93 -18.12
CA GLU A 44 -2.31 -9.28 -19.32
C GLU A 44 -0.78 -9.24 -19.07
N ASN A 45 -0.34 -9.78 -17.92
CA ASN A 45 1.04 -9.76 -17.44
C ASN A 45 1.64 -8.35 -17.23
N ARG A 46 0.82 -7.30 -17.14
CA ARG A 46 1.27 -5.95 -16.80
C ARG A 46 0.80 -5.57 -15.38
N PRO A 47 1.69 -5.05 -14.54
CA PRO A 47 1.33 -4.56 -13.22
C PRO A 47 0.56 -3.24 -13.36
N ILE A 48 -0.58 -3.18 -12.68
CA ILE A 48 -1.39 -1.99 -12.52
C ILE A 48 -1.37 -1.66 -11.03
N PHE A 49 -0.94 -0.45 -10.72
CA PHE A 49 -0.78 0.03 -9.35
C PHE A 49 -2.00 0.84 -8.88
N PRO A 50 -2.15 1.06 -7.56
CA PRO A 50 -3.14 1.97 -7.02
C PRO A 50 -2.82 3.42 -7.44
N LEU A 51 -3.79 4.32 -7.26
CA LEU A 51 -3.56 5.76 -7.43
C LEU A 51 -2.45 6.24 -6.49
N SER A 52 -1.55 7.07 -7.03
CA SER A 52 -0.39 7.55 -6.31
C SER A 52 -0.77 8.39 -5.10
N ILE A 53 -0.06 8.12 -3.99
CA ILE A 53 -0.06 8.93 -2.78
C ILE A 53 1.40 9.31 -2.47
N PRO A 54 1.71 10.58 -2.16
CA PRO A 54 3.08 10.99 -1.87
C PRO A 54 3.65 10.22 -0.67
N PRO A 55 4.82 9.56 -0.80
CA PRO A 55 5.42 8.80 0.31
C PRO A 55 5.64 9.63 1.59
N ARG A 56 5.92 10.93 1.42
CA ARG A 56 6.12 11.89 2.52
C ARG A 56 4.89 12.21 3.35
N GLU A 57 3.71 11.95 2.80
CA GLU A 57 2.45 12.18 3.51
C GLU A 57 2.08 10.99 4.39
N ILE A 58 2.74 9.83 4.26
CA ILE A 58 2.37 8.59 4.93
C ILE A 58 3.11 8.46 6.27
N ASP A 59 2.37 8.51 7.38
CA ASP A 59 2.91 8.30 8.72
C ASP A 59 3.12 6.81 9.05
N GLY A 60 2.30 5.95 8.44
CA GLY A 60 2.38 4.52 8.64
C GLY A 60 1.54 3.74 7.64
N ILE A 61 1.91 2.48 7.44
CA ILE A 61 1.21 1.55 6.57
C ILE A 61 0.71 0.38 7.41
N ILE A 62 -0.54 -0.02 7.24
CA ILE A 62 -1.09 -1.25 7.81
C ILE A 62 -1.27 -2.23 6.65
N LEU A 63 -0.68 -3.42 6.76
CA LEU A 63 -0.86 -4.50 5.80
C LEU A 63 -1.75 -5.58 6.39
N THR A 64 -2.87 -5.84 5.73
CA THR A 64 -3.88 -6.81 6.20
C THR A 64 -3.39 -8.25 6.10
N HIS A 65 -2.83 -8.63 4.94
CA HIS A 65 -2.31 -9.96 4.66
C HIS A 65 -1.34 -9.92 3.47
N ALA A 66 -0.70 -11.05 3.17
CA ALA A 66 0.50 -11.08 2.34
C ALA A 66 0.27 -11.06 0.82
N HIS A 67 -0.96 -11.29 0.35
CA HIS A 67 -1.21 -11.42 -1.09
C HIS A 67 -0.79 -10.17 -1.87
N LEU A 68 -0.33 -10.38 -3.11
CA LEU A 68 0.24 -9.33 -3.94
C LEU A 68 -0.77 -8.23 -4.30
N ASP A 69 -2.06 -8.54 -4.36
CA ASP A 69 -3.13 -7.56 -4.52
C ASP A 69 -3.34 -6.64 -3.31
N HIS A 70 -2.62 -6.88 -2.20
CA HIS A 70 -2.57 -6.02 -1.01
C HIS A 70 -1.15 -5.53 -0.66
N SER A 71 -0.11 -6.29 -1.00
CA SER A 71 1.28 -6.01 -0.59
C SER A 71 2.21 -5.63 -1.74
N GLY A 72 1.86 -5.98 -2.97
CA GLY A 72 2.79 -6.03 -4.10
C GLY A 72 3.38 -4.68 -4.48
N ALA A 73 2.73 -3.55 -4.18
CA ALA A 73 3.20 -2.23 -4.54
C ALA A 73 3.90 -1.48 -3.39
N LEU A 74 3.95 -2.05 -2.18
CA LEU A 74 4.60 -1.45 -1.01
C LEU A 74 6.09 -1.06 -1.23
N PRO A 75 6.91 -1.81 -1.98
CA PRO A 75 8.31 -1.44 -2.18
C PRO A 75 8.53 -0.06 -2.81
N ILE A 76 7.55 0.48 -3.54
CA ILE A 76 7.61 1.83 -4.16
C ILE A 76 7.95 2.90 -3.13
N PHE A 77 7.40 2.80 -1.91
CA PHE A 77 7.61 3.80 -0.87
C PHE A 77 9.06 3.82 -0.36
N TYR A 78 9.78 2.72 -0.50
CA TYR A 78 11.15 2.54 -0.02
C TYR A 78 12.23 3.04 -1.00
N ILE A 79 11.84 3.54 -2.16
CA ILE A 79 12.76 4.21 -3.08
C ILE A 79 13.17 5.58 -2.52
N SER A 80 12.22 6.32 -1.96
CA SER A 80 12.42 7.71 -1.54
C SER A 80 12.24 7.97 -0.06
N GLU A 81 11.43 7.17 0.63
CA GLU A 81 11.12 7.33 2.06
C GLU A 81 11.21 5.96 2.76
N SER A 82 10.91 5.88 4.05
CA SER A 82 10.93 4.60 4.78
C SER A 82 9.83 4.54 5.84
N PRO A 83 8.54 4.57 5.43
CA PRO A 83 7.43 4.51 6.37
C PRO A 83 7.45 3.18 7.16
N ARG A 84 6.90 3.20 8.37
CA ARG A 84 6.75 1.97 9.17
C ARG A 84 5.57 1.17 8.65
N ILE A 85 5.75 -0.15 8.49
CA ILE A 85 4.64 -1.06 8.18
C ILE A 85 4.28 -1.89 9.42
N TYR A 86 3.00 -1.94 9.73
CA TYR A 86 2.40 -2.73 10.80
C TYR A 86 1.70 -3.95 10.20
N MET A 87 2.09 -5.14 10.65
CA MET A 87 1.54 -6.41 10.19
C MET A 87 1.86 -7.53 11.20
N LYS A 88 1.24 -8.70 11.04
CA LYS A 88 1.63 -9.90 11.79
C LYS A 88 2.96 -10.46 11.28
N SER A 89 3.69 -11.19 12.12
CA SER A 89 4.97 -11.83 11.74
C SER A 89 4.83 -12.74 10.52
N ILE A 90 3.80 -13.60 10.50
CA ILE A 90 3.55 -14.49 9.36
C ILE A 90 3.24 -13.72 8.06
N THR A 91 2.56 -12.57 8.16
CA THR A 91 2.30 -11.71 7.01
C THR A 91 3.61 -11.16 6.45
N LYS A 92 4.55 -10.77 7.32
CA LYS A 92 5.87 -10.28 6.91
C LYS A 92 6.65 -11.31 6.13
N GLU A 93 6.80 -12.52 6.68
CA GLU A 93 7.56 -13.60 6.05
C GLU A 93 7.01 -13.95 4.66
N LEU A 94 5.68 -14.08 4.55
CA LEU A 94 5.02 -14.38 3.28
C LEU A 94 5.12 -13.20 2.28
N THR A 95 4.98 -11.97 2.75
CA THR A 95 5.08 -10.78 1.90
C THR A 95 6.47 -10.65 1.30
N GLU A 96 7.52 -10.85 2.09
CA GLU A 96 8.91 -10.82 1.60
C GLU A 96 9.16 -11.92 0.55
N LEU A 97 8.63 -13.13 0.77
CA LEU A 97 8.73 -14.22 -0.20
C LEU A 97 8.03 -13.88 -1.52
N LEU A 98 6.77 -13.42 -1.46
CA LEU A 98 5.96 -13.12 -2.63
C LEU A 98 6.50 -11.92 -3.42
N ILE A 99 6.99 -10.89 -2.75
CA ILE A 99 7.59 -9.72 -3.42
C ILE A 99 8.89 -10.13 -4.13
N ARG A 100 9.73 -10.99 -3.53
CA ARG A 100 10.94 -11.50 -4.17
C ARG A 100 10.61 -12.31 -5.43
N ASP A 101 9.58 -13.15 -5.37
CA ASP A 101 9.11 -13.92 -6.53
C ASP A 101 8.55 -13.00 -7.62
N LEU A 102 7.74 -12.00 -7.24
CA LEU A 102 7.23 -10.99 -8.16
C LEU A 102 8.37 -10.23 -8.88
N LEU A 103 9.42 -9.83 -8.16
CA LEU A 103 10.61 -9.21 -8.73
C LEU A 103 11.34 -10.16 -9.69
N HIS A 104 11.44 -11.44 -9.35
CA HIS A 104 12.09 -12.43 -10.21
C HIS A 104 11.33 -12.65 -11.54
N LEU A 105 10.00 -12.66 -11.49
CA LEU A 105 9.15 -12.95 -12.65
C LEU A 105 8.83 -11.72 -13.50
N SER A 106 8.76 -10.53 -12.89
CA SER A 106 8.21 -9.32 -13.51
C SER A 106 9.13 -8.09 -13.41
N SER A 107 10.39 -8.28 -13.00
CA SER A 107 11.46 -7.29 -12.88
C SER A 107 11.28 -6.04 -13.76
N TYR A 108 11.41 -6.22 -15.09
CA TYR A 108 11.42 -5.14 -16.08
C TYR A 108 10.15 -4.28 -16.15
N LEU A 109 9.07 -4.70 -15.49
CA LEU A 109 7.78 -4.01 -15.47
C LEU A 109 7.51 -3.28 -14.16
N LEU A 110 8.38 -3.41 -13.15
CA LEU A 110 8.16 -2.88 -11.81
C LEU A 110 8.96 -1.59 -11.60
N PRO A 111 8.33 -0.51 -11.08
CA PRO A 111 8.98 0.80 -10.93
C PRO A 111 9.97 0.87 -9.76
N TYR A 112 10.21 -0.25 -9.07
CA TYR A 112 11.08 -0.37 -7.89
C TYR A 112 12.11 -1.49 -8.03
N GLU A 113 12.34 -1.98 -9.26
CA GLU A 113 13.55 -2.71 -9.56
C GLU A 113 14.69 -1.69 -9.73
N ALA A 114 15.59 -1.62 -8.76
CA ALA A 114 16.81 -0.81 -8.81
C ALA A 114 18.03 -1.72 -8.68
#